data_AF-A0A419GR42-F1
#
_entry.id   AF-A0A419GR42-F1
#
_cell.length_a   1.000
_cell.length_b   1.000
_cell.length_c   1.000
_cell.angle_alpha   90.00
_cell.angle_beta   90.00
_cell.angle_gamma   90.00
#
_symmetry.space_group_name_H-M   'P 1'
#
loop_
_entity.id
_entity.type
_entity.pdbx_description
1 polymer ?
#
loop_
_entity_poly.entity_id
_entity_poly.type
_entity_poly.pdbx_seq_one_letter_code
_entity_poly.pdbx_strand_id
1 'polypeptide(L)'
;MPDITSTQKTKKTKGFTLIELLVTVAIIGILAAIAIPSYIGMQERARKGSVIRAASSYSSELQGWVNAVRKGGTNLGGLIEIDSNGDGFIAPPDIDNDTLSTNGVVTTFIASKTDISPWNAPSGLWVGGGIAANQQACDTIAQTNNSGLITLCYTPAENQIVQFIFMSAVDNGGNLIYSKTVSAD
;
A
#
# COMPACT_ATOMS: atom_id res chain seq x y z
N MET A 1 78.88 -16.72 17.78
CA MET A 1 77.41 -16.55 17.88
C MET A 1 77.05 -15.41 16.93
N PRO A 2 76.16 -15.62 15.93
CA PRO A 2 76.02 -14.71 14.79
C PRO A 2 75.12 -13.50 15.10
N ASP A 3 75.43 -12.37 14.47
CA ASP A 3 74.71 -11.09 14.55
C ASP A 3 73.40 -11.15 13.75
N ILE A 4 72.29 -10.78 14.41
CA ILE A 4 70.95 -10.75 13.85
C ILE A 4 70.58 -9.31 13.46
N THR A 5 71.16 -8.82 12.36
CA THR A 5 70.76 -7.53 11.79
C THR A 5 69.40 -7.67 11.12
N SER A 6 68.33 -7.47 11.90
CA SER A 6 66.94 -7.36 11.45
C SER A 6 66.81 -6.17 10.48
N THR A 7 66.77 -6.45 9.19
CA THR A 7 66.46 -5.48 8.13
C THR A 7 64.97 -5.14 8.15
N GLN A 8 64.59 -4.21 9.03
CA GLN A 8 63.25 -3.62 9.10
C GLN A 8 62.95 -2.83 7.82
N LYS A 9 62.15 -3.42 6.93
CA LYS A 9 61.62 -2.77 5.72
C LYS A 9 60.61 -1.70 6.14
N THR A 10 61.02 -0.43 6.21
CA THR A 10 60.13 0.70 6.49
C THR A 10 59.05 0.79 5.40
N LYS A 11 57.80 0.40 5.73
CA LYS A 11 56.65 0.64 4.87
C LYS A 11 56.41 2.15 4.78
N LYS A 12 56.60 2.74 3.59
CA LYS A 12 56.18 4.13 3.34
C LYS A 12 54.67 4.22 3.47
N THR A 13 54.19 4.84 4.55
CA THR A 13 52.79 5.22 4.71
C THR A 13 52.48 6.35 3.72
N LYS A 14 51.86 6.01 2.59
CA LYS A 14 51.28 7.00 1.67
C LYS A 14 50.00 7.53 2.32
N GLY A 15 50.02 8.78 2.80
CA GLY A 15 48.80 9.49 3.20
C GLY A 15 48.05 10.02 1.98
N PHE A 16 46.73 10.14 2.07
CA PHE A 16 45.91 10.83 1.08
C PHE A 16 46.30 12.31 1.01
N THR A 17 46.33 12.86 -0.19
CA THR A 17 46.58 14.30 -0.36
C THR A 17 45.29 15.10 -0.14
N LEU A 18 45.39 16.31 0.43
CA LEU A 18 44.23 17.21 0.59
C LEU A 18 43.59 17.55 -0.76
N ILE A 19 44.41 17.60 -1.83
CA ILE A 19 43.93 17.86 -3.18
C ILE A 19 43.13 16.68 -3.76
N GLU A 20 43.51 15.43 -3.50
CA GLU A 20 42.71 14.25 -3.88
C GLU A 20 41.32 14.31 -3.24
N LEU A 21 41.27 14.66 -1.96
CA LEU A 21 40.01 14.73 -1.24
C LEU A 21 39.13 15.87 -1.79
N LEU A 22 39.73 17.02 -2.12
CA LEU A 22 39.02 18.18 -2.69
C LEU A 22 38.42 17.88 -4.07
N VAL A 23 39.20 17.28 -4.97
CA VAL A 23 38.70 16.92 -6.31
C VAL A 23 37.63 15.85 -6.23
N THR A 24 37.76 14.88 -5.31
CA THR A 24 36.78 13.81 -5.14
C THR A 24 35.41 14.35 -4.70
N VAL A 25 35.37 15.24 -3.69
CA VAL A 25 34.10 15.82 -3.26
C VAL A 25 33.49 16.74 -4.32
N ALA A 26 34.31 17.42 -5.13
CA ALA A 26 33.83 18.22 -6.25
C ALA A 26 33.12 17.34 -7.31
N ILE A 27 33.71 16.20 -7.67
CA ILE A 27 33.10 15.26 -8.64
C ILE A 27 31.83 14.63 -8.07
N ILE A 28 31.84 14.17 -6.81
CA ILE A 28 30.65 13.61 -6.14
C ILE A 28 29.53 14.67 -6.09
N GLY A 29 29.86 15.93 -5.83
CA GLY A 29 28.91 17.04 -5.82
C GLY A 29 28.18 17.21 -7.16
N ILE A 30 28.91 17.15 -8.28
CA ILE A 30 28.32 17.24 -9.64
C ILE A 30 27.40 16.04 -9.91
N LEU A 31 27.84 14.82 -9.58
CA LEU A 31 27.03 13.61 -9.77
C LEU A 31 25.75 13.65 -8.92
N ALA A 32 25.87 14.06 -7.65
CA ALA A 32 24.74 14.16 -6.72
C ALA A 32 23.71 15.19 -7.20
N ALA A 33 24.15 16.34 -7.72
CA ALA A 33 23.24 17.38 -8.22
C ALA A 33 22.30 16.88 -9.34
N ILE A 34 22.79 15.99 -10.20
CA ILE A 34 22.00 15.40 -11.30
C ILE A 34 21.20 14.19 -10.80
N ALA A 35 21.80 13.36 -9.95
CA ALA A 35 21.20 12.10 -9.52
C ALA A 35 20.03 12.27 -8.54
N ILE A 36 20.14 13.20 -7.58
CA ILE A 36 19.12 13.41 -6.53
C ILE A 36 17.71 13.69 -7.08
N PRO A 37 17.48 14.68 -7.98
CA PRO A 37 16.15 14.96 -8.48
C PRO A 37 15.55 13.77 -9.27
N SER A 38 16.37 13.07 -10.04
CA SER A 38 15.95 11.86 -10.75
C SER A 38 15.53 10.74 -9.79
N TYR A 39 16.33 10.53 -8.73
CA TYR A 39 16.08 9.51 -7.73
C TYR A 39 14.77 9.75 -6.96
N ILE A 40 14.47 10.99 -6.56
CA ILE A 40 13.20 11.35 -5.91
C ILE A 40 12.01 11.03 -6.84
N GLY A 41 12.11 11.37 -8.13
CA GLY A 41 11.07 11.06 -9.10
C GLY A 41 10.85 9.55 -9.30
N MET A 42 11.93 8.75 -9.29
CA MET A 42 11.83 7.28 -9.34
C MET A 42 11.16 6.71 -8.09
N GLN A 43 11.52 7.20 -6.89
CA GLN A 43 10.87 6.79 -5.66
C GLN A 43 9.36 7.10 -5.69
N GLU A 44 8.98 8.30 -6.13
CA GLU A 44 7.57 8.69 -6.22
C GLU A 44 6.78 7.80 -7.19
N ARG A 45 7.34 7.50 -8.37
CA ARG A 45 6.73 6.56 -9.32
C ARG A 45 6.59 5.16 -8.72
N ALA A 46 7.58 4.71 -7.96
CA ALA A 46 7.53 3.41 -7.29
C ALA A 46 6.41 3.35 -6.24
N ARG A 47 6.24 4.42 -5.44
CA ARG A 47 5.17 4.56 -4.46
C ARG A 47 3.78 4.55 -5.10
N LYS A 48 3.58 5.32 -6.18
CA LYS A 48 2.33 5.27 -6.97
C LYS A 48 2.06 3.88 -7.52
N GLY A 49 3.11 3.26 -8.07
CA GLY A 49 3.03 1.89 -8.58
C GLY A 49 2.62 0.86 -7.52
N SER A 50 3.12 0.98 -6.27
CA SER A 50 2.70 0.07 -5.19
C SER A 50 1.22 0.23 -4.83
N VAL A 51 0.71 1.47 -4.76
CA VAL A 51 -0.71 1.71 -4.44
C VAL A 51 -1.62 1.21 -5.55
N ILE A 52 -1.28 1.46 -6.82
CA ILE A 52 -2.05 0.96 -7.96
C ILE A 52 -2.07 -0.58 -7.98
N ARG A 53 -0.93 -1.22 -7.71
CA ARG A 53 -0.84 -2.69 -7.63
C ARG A 53 -1.69 -3.26 -6.49
N ALA A 54 -1.66 -2.63 -5.31
CA ALA A 54 -2.52 -3.02 -4.21
C ALA A 54 -3.99 -2.90 -4.64
N ALA A 55 -4.43 -1.71 -5.06
CA ALA A 55 -5.81 -1.47 -5.46
C ALA A 55 -6.31 -2.45 -6.53
N SER A 56 -5.50 -2.75 -7.55
CA SER A 56 -5.90 -3.68 -8.62
C SER A 56 -5.95 -5.13 -8.15
N SER A 57 -4.97 -5.60 -7.38
CA SER A 57 -4.90 -6.97 -6.86
C SER A 57 -6.09 -7.26 -5.94
N TYR A 58 -6.36 -6.35 -5.01
CA TYR A 58 -7.42 -6.49 -4.02
C TYR A 58 -8.82 -6.25 -4.57
N SER A 59 -8.96 -5.67 -5.78
CA SER A 59 -10.28 -5.48 -6.39
C SER A 59 -11.02 -6.79 -6.64
N SER A 60 -10.29 -7.86 -6.98
CA SER A 60 -10.85 -9.20 -7.19
C SER A 60 -11.23 -9.87 -5.88
N GLU A 61 -10.42 -9.69 -4.84
CA GLU A 61 -10.72 -10.16 -3.51
C GLU A 61 -11.98 -9.49 -2.97
N LEU A 62 -12.05 -8.15 -3.04
CA LEU A 62 -13.21 -7.38 -2.59
C LEU A 62 -14.50 -7.80 -3.30
N GLN A 63 -14.45 -8.17 -4.59
CA GLN A 63 -15.59 -8.76 -5.30
C GLN A 63 -16.07 -10.07 -4.66
N GLY A 64 -15.13 -10.95 -4.25
CA GLY A 64 -15.45 -12.17 -3.49
C GLY A 64 -16.16 -11.87 -2.17
N TRP A 65 -15.69 -10.85 -1.44
CA TRP A 65 -16.31 -10.42 -0.18
C TRP A 65 -17.73 -9.86 -0.37
N VAL A 66 -17.95 -9.05 -1.40
CA VAL A 66 -19.29 -8.54 -1.75
C VAL A 66 -20.22 -9.69 -2.12
N ASN A 67 -19.73 -10.69 -2.86
CA ASN A 67 -20.49 -11.88 -3.23
C ASN A 67 -20.85 -12.77 -2.04
N ALA A 68 -19.97 -12.90 -1.05
CA ALA A 68 -20.22 -13.71 0.14
C ALA A 68 -21.39 -13.16 0.98
N VAL A 69 -21.44 -11.85 1.22
CA VAL A 69 -22.57 -11.22 1.96
C VAL A 69 -23.89 -11.41 1.23
N ARG A 70 -23.91 -11.31 -0.10
CA ARG A 70 -25.12 -11.52 -0.89
C ARG A 70 -25.69 -12.94 -0.74
N LYS A 71 -24.85 -13.95 -0.54
CA LYS A 71 -25.27 -15.34 -0.31
C LYS A 71 -25.80 -15.56 1.11
N GLY A 72 -25.25 -14.86 2.10
CA GLY A 72 -25.65 -14.93 3.52
C GLY A 72 -27.07 -14.44 3.83
N GLY A 73 -27.68 -13.65 2.94
CA GLY A 73 -29.09 -13.24 3.05
C GLY A 73 -30.13 -14.37 2.88
N THR A 74 -29.69 -15.61 2.70
CA THR A 74 -30.54 -16.81 2.70
C THR A 74 -30.30 -17.59 4.00
N ASN A 75 -31.34 -18.14 4.62
CA ASN A 75 -31.32 -18.84 5.93
C ASN A 75 -30.49 -20.16 5.94
N LEU A 76 -29.32 -20.19 5.29
CA LEU A 76 -28.47 -21.36 5.10
C LEU A 76 -27.41 -21.54 6.19
N GLY A 77 -27.39 -20.69 7.22
CA GLY A 77 -26.51 -20.82 8.38
C GLY A 77 -25.05 -20.54 8.04
N GLY A 78 -24.62 -19.29 8.21
CA GLY A 78 -23.22 -18.84 8.31
C GLY A 78 -22.21 -19.65 7.48
N LEU A 79 -22.11 -19.38 6.17
CA LEU A 79 -21.06 -19.99 5.35
C LEU A 79 -19.77 -19.18 5.45
N ILE A 80 -18.65 -19.88 5.68
CA ILE A 80 -17.31 -19.31 5.56
C ILE A 80 -16.86 -19.46 4.11
N GLU A 81 -16.80 -18.33 3.38
CA GLU A 81 -16.52 -18.29 1.93
C GLU A 81 -15.37 -17.36 1.53
N ILE A 82 -14.83 -16.61 2.49
CA ILE A 82 -13.75 -15.65 2.29
C ILE A 82 -12.57 -16.00 3.20
N ASP A 83 -11.37 -15.69 2.71
CA ASP A 83 -10.17 -15.64 3.54
C ASP A 83 -10.11 -14.25 4.19
N SER A 84 -10.50 -14.20 5.46
CA SER A 84 -10.64 -12.95 6.21
C SER A 84 -9.39 -12.57 7.00
N ASN A 85 -8.46 -13.52 7.17
CA ASN A 85 -7.23 -13.32 7.92
C ASN A 85 -5.97 -13.27 7.01
N GLY A 86 -6.11 -13.59 5.72
CA GLY A 86 -5.06 -13.59 4.71
C GLY A 86 -4.11 -14.78 4.78
N ASP A 87 -4.51 -15.91 5.39
CA ASP A 87 -3.66 -17.09 5.57
C ASP A 87 -3.67 -18.07 4.37
N GLY A 88 -4.52 -17.80 3.38
CA GLY A 88 -4.65 -18.59 2.15
C GLY A 88 -5.59 -19.79 2.27
N PHE A 89 -6.28 -19.96 3.39
CA PHE A 89 -7.32 -20.96 3.60
C PHE A 89 -8.68 -20.29 3.82
N ILE A 90 -9.75 -21.04 3.57
CA ILE A 90 -11.12 -20.62 3.86
C ILE A 90 -11.65 -21.58 4.92
N ALA A 91 -11.43 -21.25 6.19
CA ALA A 91 -11.74 -22.12 7.33
C ALA A 91 -11.78 -21.33 8.63
N PRO A 92 -12.41 -21.83 9.71
CA PRO A 92 -12.31 -21.19 11.02
C PRO A 92 -10.83 -20.92 11.38
N PRO A 93 -10.45 -19.70 11.78
CA PRO A 93 -11.30 -18.64 12.37
C PRO A 93 -11.87 -17.61 11.39
N ASP A 94 -11.93 -17.90 10.08
CA ASP A 94 -12.51 -16.97 9.11
C ASP A 94 -13.96 -16.60 9.41
N ILE A 95 -14.31 -15.38 9.01
CA ILE A 95 -15.61 -14.78 9.24
C ILE A 95 -16.63 -15.39 8.28
N ASP A 96 -17.76 -15.84 8.83
CA ASP A 96 -18.89 -16.30 8.03
C ASP A 96 -19.69 -15.15 7.40
N ASN A 97 -20.50 -15.46 6.40
CA ASN A 97 -21.27 -14.48 5.65
C ASN A 97 -22.31 -13.71 6.48
N ASP A 98 -22.82 -14.28 7.57
CA ASP A 98 -23.79 -13.65 8.48
C ASP A 98 -23.12 -12.62 9.41
N THR A 99 -21.97 -12.99 9.96
CA THR A 99 -21.12 -12.09 10.74
C THR A 99 -20.57 -10.97 9.86
N LEU A 100 -20.18 -11.28 8.62
CA LEU A 100 -19.74 -10.27 7.64
C LEU A 100 -20.87 -9.32 7.24
N SER A 101 -22.08 -9.85 7.06
CA SER A 101 -23.29 -9.05 6.83
C SER A 101 -23.48 -8.06 7.97
N THR A 102 -23.40 -8.52 9.23
CA THR A 102 -23.60 -7.69 10.43
C THR A 102 -22.51 -6.62 10.61
N ASN A 103 -21.23 -7.02 10.51
CA ASN A 103 -20.10 -6.13 10.75
C ASN A 103 -19.86 -5.13 9.60
N GLY A 104 -20.35 -5.46 8.39
CA GLY A 104 -20.16 -4.69 7.17
C GLY A 104 -18.93 -5.15 6.37
N VAL A 105 -19.08 -5.15 5.04
CA VAL A 105 -18.02 -5.63 4.13
C VAL A 105 -16.79 -4.73 4.19
N VAL A 106 -16.98 -3.43 4.02
CA VAL A 106 -15.86 -2.48 3.89
C VAL A 106 -15.08 -2.34 5.20
N THR A 107 -15.79 -2.25 6.31
CA THR A 107 -15.23 -2.15 7.67
C THR A 107 -14.36 -3.36 7.99
N THR A 108 -14.88 -4.56 7.76
CA THR A 108 -14.17 -5.81 8.01
C THR A 108 -13.01 -6.01 7.03
N PHE A 109 -13.21 -5.68 5.75
CA PHE A 109 -12.16 -5.75 4.74
C PHE A 109 -10.98 -4.87 5.11
N ILE A 110 -11.21 -3.59 5.44
CA ILE A 110 -10.13 -2.67 5.84
C ILE A 110 -9.40 -3.19 7.07
N ALA A 111 -10.12 -3.70 8.07
CA ALA A 111 -9.52 -4.26 9.28
C ALA A 111 -8.64 -5.50 9.02
N SER A 112 -8.94 -6.26 7.97
CA SER A 112 -8.12 -7.42 7.55
C SER A 112 -6.82 -7.03 6.87
N LYS A 113 -6.67 -5.78 6.39
CA LYS A 113 -5.49 -5.35 5.63
C LYS A 113 -4.44 -4.71 6.52
N THR A 114 -3.19 -5.13 6.32
CA THR A 114 -2.01 -4.60 7.02
C THR A 114 -1.14 -3.72 6.12
N ASP A 115 -1.59 -3.43 4.89
CA ASP A 115 -0.86 -2.58 3.96
C ASP A 115 -0.67 -1.18 4.55
N ILE A 116 0.52 -0.61 4.39
CA ILE A 116 0.88 0.72 4.91
C ILE A 116 0.96 1.70 3.75
N SER A 117 0.48 2.93 3.96
CA SER A 117 0.63 3.99 2.97
C SER A 117 2.12 4.27 2.68
N PRO A 118 2.56 4.30 1.41
CA PRO A 118 3.95 4.62 1.06
C PRO A 118 4.38 6.06 1.40
N TRP A 119 3.43 6.94 1.71
CA TRP A 119 3.68 8.35 2.05
C TRP A 119 3.39 8.69 3.52
N ASN A 120 2.45 7.98 4.16
CA ASN A 120 1.92 8.35 5.48
C ASN A 120 2.22 7.32 6.58
N ALA A 121 3.29 6.53 6.47
CA ALA A 121 3.67 5.54 7.47
C ALA A 121 3.77 6.16 8.88
N PRO A 122 3.19 5.54 9.94
CA PRO A 122 2.67 4.17 10.00
C PRO A 122 1.18 4.00 9.64
N SER A 123 0.53 4.99 9.02
CA SER A 123 -0.90 4.92 8.68
C SER A 123 -1.19 3.78 7.69
N GLY A 124 -2.29 3.05 7.92
CA GLY A 124 -2.78 2.03 7.00
C GLY A 124 -3.10 2.61 5.61
N LEU A 125 -2.96 1.79 4.58
CA LEU A 125 -3.21 2.17 3.19
C LEU A 125 -4.70 2.38 2.88
N TRP A 126 -5.56 1.67 3.61
CA TRP A 126 -6.99 1.56 3.32
C TRP A 126 -7.83 2.42 4.27
N VAL A 127 -8.81 3.13 3.71
CA VAL A 127 -9.73 3.97 4.48
C VAL A 127 -11.15 3.89 3.92
N GLY A 128 -12.14 3.96 4.82
CA GLY A 128 -13.55 4.10 4.45
C GLY A 128 -13.86 5.56 4.11
N GLY A 129 -14.31 5.83 2.88
CA GLY A 129 -14.58 7.17 2.36
C GLY A 129 -15.95 7.74 2.69
N GLY A 130 -16.65 7.22 3.71
CA GLY A 130 -18.02 7.62 4.00
C GLY A 130 -19.01 7.22 2.91
N ILE A 131 -20.22 7.78 3.03
CA ILE A 131 -21.42 7.34 2.34
C ILE A 131 -21.51 8.02 0.98
N ALA A 132 -21.15 7.32 -0.11
CA ALA A 132 -21.22 7.88 -1.46
C ALA A 132 -22.12 7.02 -2.35
N ALA A 133 -23.02 7.67 -3.10
CA ALA A 133 -23.96 7.01 -4.00
C ALA A 133 -23.37 6.73 -5.41
N ASN A 134 -22.14 7.17 -5.70
CA ASN A 134 -21.50 6.98 -7.01
C ASN A 134 -19.95 7.14 -6.97
N GLN A 135 -19.30 6.67 -8.04
CA GLN A 135 -17.84 6.71 -8.21
C GLN A 135 -17.25 8.13 -8.17
N GLN A 136 -17.90 9.10 -8.83
CA GLN A 136 -17.41 10.48 -8.88
C GLN A 136 -17.35 11.13 -7.49
N ALA A 137 -18.37 10.86 -6.66
CA ALA A 137 -18.39 11.30 -5.27
C ALA A 137 -17.27 10.62 -4.46
N CYS A 138 -17.02 9.33 -4.67
CA CYS A 138 -15.91 8.64 -4.01
C CYS A 138 -14.55 9.20 -4.42
N ASP A 139 -14.35 9.44 -5.72
CA ASP A 139 -13.13 10.05 -6.24
C ASP A 139 -12.91 11.44 -5.63
N THR A 140 -13.98 12.22 -5.44
CA THR A 140 -13.91 13.54 -4.81
C THR A 140 -13.50 13.45 -3.34
N ILE A 141 -14.05 12.49 -2.60
CA ILE A 141 -13.68 12.26 -1.19
C ILE A 141 -12.23 11.82 -1.06
N ALA A 142 -11.78 10.91 -1.93
CA ALA A 142 -10.40 10.44 -1.95
C ALA A 142 -9.41 11.59 -2.17
N GLN A 143 -9.68 12.47 -3.15
CA GLN A 143 -8.81 13.59 -3.50
C GLN A 143 -8.74 14.69 -2.42
N THR A 144 -9.79 14.83 -1.60
CA THR A 144 -9.89 15.94 -0.64
C THR A 144 -9.39 15.60 0.76
N ASN A 145 -9.55 14.36 1.22
CA ASN A 145 -9.27 14.00 2.62
C ASN A 145 -8.25 12.86 2.78
N ASN A 146 -7.97 12.10 1.72
CA ASN A 146 -7.30 10.80 1.82
C ASN A 146 -6.08 10.69 0.90
N SER A 147 -5.32 11.78 0.73
CA SER A 147 -4.09 11.79 -0.07
C SER A 147 -3.13 10.66 0.30
N GLY A 148 -2.66 9.92 -0.69
CA GLY A 148 -1.76 8.77 -0.52
C GLY A 148 -2.42 7.49 0.02
N LEU A 149 -3.76 7.42 0.03
CA LEU A 149 -4.55 6.28 0.52
C LEU A 149 -5.46 5.69 -0.58
N ILE A 150 -5.95 4.47 -0.32
CA ILE A 150 -7.04 3.84 -1.07
C ILE A 150 -8.33 4.01 -0.28
N THR A 151 -9.30 4.69 -0.89
CA THR A 151 -10.61 4.99 -0.32
C THR A 151 -11.65 4.01 -0.86
N LEU A 152 -12.40 3.38 0.05
CA LEU A 152 -13.57 2.56 -0.26
C LEU A 152 -14.83 3.29 0.17
N CYS A 153 -15.70 3.62 -0.77
CA CYS A 153 -16.99 4.27 -0.50
C CYS A 153 -18.15 3.33 -0.85
N TYR A 154 -19.21 3.43 -0.07
CA TYR A 154 -20.40 2.59 -0.15
C TYR A 154 -21.60 3.36 0.40
N THR A 155 -22.84 2.93 0.18
CA THR A 155 -23.99 3.47 0.92
C THR A 155 -24.29 2.60 2.16
N PRO A 156 -24.67 3.13 3.33
CA PRO A 156 -24.87 2.33 4.55
C PRO A 156 -25.97 1.31 4.41
N ALA A 157 -27.03 1.68 3.67
CA ALA A 157 -28.09 0.76 3.31
C ALA A 157 -27.52 -0.41 2.50
N GLU A 158 -26.51 -0.17 1.66
CA GLU A 158 -25.81 -1.22 0.92
C GLU A 158 -24.77 -1.96 1.75
N ASN A 159 -24.16 -1.42 2.81
CA ASN A 159 -23.08 -2.11 3.55
C ASN A 159 -23.46 -3.51 4.09
N GLN A 160 -24.76 -3.78 4.23
CA GLN A 160 -25.33 -5.03 4.73
C GLN A 160 -25.96 -5.90 3.61
N ILE A 161 -26.13 -5.37 2.40
CA ILE A 161 -26.75 -6.02 1.20
C ILE A 161 -25.98 -5.68 -0.09
N VAL A 162 -24.66 -5.50 0.01
CA VAL A 162 -23.82 -4.69 -0.89
C VAL A 162 -24.06 -4.97 -2.37
N GLN A 163 -24.52 -3.95 -3.09
CA GLN A 163 -24.63 -3.96 -4.55
C GLN A 163 -23.36 -3.38 -5.19
N PHE A 164 -22.86 -2.25 -4.68
CA PHE A 164 -21.69 -1.58 -5.23
C PHE A 164 -20.77 -1.01 -4.14
N ILE A 165 -19.46 -1.17 -4.34
CA ILE A 165 -18.41 -0.47 -3.62
C ILE A 165 -17.60 0.31 -4.65
N PHE A 166 -17.41 1.61 -4.40
CA PHE A 166 -16.55 2.45 -5.20
C PHE A 166 -15.17 2.50 -4.57
N MET A 167 -14.14 2.14 -5.35
CA MET A 167 -12.76 2.17 -4.91
C MET A 167 -12.01 3.25 -5.67
N SER A 168 -11.29 4.10 -4.95
CA SER A 168 -10.50 5.20 -5.51
C SER A 168 -9.16 5.27 -4.79
N ALA A 169 -8.07 5.44 -5.51
CA ALA A 169 -6.76 5.68 -4.92
C ALA A 169 -6.16 6.98 -5.45
N VAL A 170 -5.52 7.72 -4.55
CA VAL A 170 -4.89 9.00 -4.87
C VAL A 170 -3.41 8.99 -4.48
N ASP A 171 -2.60 9.77 -5.19
CA ASP A 171 -1.23 10.03 -4.77
C ASP A 171 -1.17 11.00 -3.58
N ASN A 172 0.04 11.27 -3.08
CA ASN A 172 0.24 12.19 -1.95
C ASN A 172 -0.17 13.64 -2.24
N GLY A 173 -0.26 14.01 -3.52
CA GLY A 173 -0.76 15.32 -3.95
C GLY A 173 -2.29 15.37 -4.09
N GLY A 174 -3.00 14.28 -3.77
CA GLY A 174 -4.45 14.19 -3.93
C GLY A 174 -4.89 13.97 -5.37
N ASN A 175 -4.00 13.59 -6.30
CA ASN A 175 -4.40 13.29 -7.67
C ASN A 175 -4.90 11.85 -7.78
N LEU A 176 -6.02 11.64 -8.48
CA LEU A 176 -6.54 10.31 -8.76
C LEU A 176 -5.56 9.50 -9.61
N ILE A 177 -5.17 8.32 -9.11
CA ILE A 177 -4.26 7.38 -9.79
C ILE A 177 -4.92 6.05 -10.10
N TYR A 178 -6.05 5.74 -9.46
CA TYR A 178 -6.83 4.52 -9.69
C TYR A 178 -8.29 4.77 -9.29
N SER A 179 -9.23 4.20 -10.05
CA SER A 179 -10.66 4.25 -9.75
C SER A 179 -11.35 3.03 -10.36
N LYS A 180 -12.21 2.34 -9.59
CA LYS A 180 -12.95 1.15 -10.03
C LYS A 180 -14.19 0.95 -9.17
N THR A 181 -15.30 0.59 -9.82
CA THR A 181 -16.50 0.10 -9.16
C THR A 181 -16.42 -1.43 -9.01
N VAL A 182 -16.75 -1.91 -7.82
CA VAL A 182 -16.75 -3.32 -7.43
C VAL A 182 -18.19 -3.71 -7.08
N SER A 183 -18.76 -4.65 -7.84
CA SER A 183 -20.12 -5.17 -7.63
C SER A 183 -20.13 -6.68 -7.41
N ALA A 184 -21.24 -7.18 -6.88
CA ALA A 184 -21.63 -8.58 -7.00
C ALA A 184 -22.34 -8.80 -8.34
N ASP A 185 -21.64 -9.36 -9.32
CA ASP A 185 -22.25 -9.87 -10.56
C ASP A 185 -22.50 -11.39 -10.46
#